data_AF-A0A945HEW5-F1
#
_entry.id   AF-A0A945HEW5-F1
#
_cell.length_a   1.000
_cell.length_b   1.000
_cell.length_c   1.000
_cell.angle_alpha   90.00
_cell.angle_beta   90.00
_cell.angle_gamma   90.00
#
_symmetry.space_group_name_H-M   'P 1'
#
loop_
_entity.id
_entity.type
_entity.pdbx_description
1 polymer ?
#
loop_
_entity_poly.entity_id
_entity_poly.type
_entity_poly.pdbx_seq_one_letter_code
_entity_poly.pdbx_strand_id
1 'polypeptide(L)'
;MSYLLARLRLWAAHHRVIWWTCAIAFAGLTGITVRSATSVAPCTTAAETTSDVPTSGERGVALGRGPDPLPVEVGDRLDLWSVDGITARGRLVVSGARVLDHDDRTVTVAIPADRVGDVAAALGSGDLLTALVP
;
A
#
# COMPACT_ATOMS: atom_id res chain seq x y z
N MET A 1 51.05 -17.12 -35.92
CA MET A 1 50.21 -17.66 -34.83
C MET A 1 50.04 -16.72 -33.62
N SER A 2 51.04 -15.89 -33.27
CA SER A 2 50.98 -14.96 -32.12
C SER A 2 49.86 -13.91 -32.18
N TYR A 3 49.55 -13.39 -33.37
CA TYR A 3 48.51 -12.37 -33.57
C TYR A 3 47.09 -12.86 -33.22
N LEU A 4 46.77 -14.11 -33.56
CA LEU A 4 45.46 -14.71 -33.26
C LEU A 4 45.26 -14.91 -31.75
N LEU A 5 46.30 -15.35 -31.04
CA LEU A 5 46.27 -15.52 -29.59
C LEU A 5 46.14 -14.18 -28.84
N ALA A 6 46.80 -13.12 -29.33
CA ALA A 6 46.64 -11.78 -28.77
C ALA A 6 45.21 -11.25 -28.93
N ARG A 7 44.59 -11.47 -30.10
CA ARG A 7 43.20 -11.07 -30.38
C ARG A 7 42.19 -11.86 -29.56
N LEU A 8 42.42 -13.16 -29.35
CA LEU A 8 41.58 -14.01 -28.49
C LEU A 8 41.64 -13.58 -27.01
N ARG A 9 42.83 -13.22 -26.52
CA ARG A 9 43.00 -12.71 -25.16
C ARG A 9 42.35 -11.35 -24.96
N LEU A 10 42.47 -10.45 -25.95
CA LEU A 10 41.82 -9.15 -25.91
C LEU A 10 40.30 -9.30 -25.91
N TRP A 11 39.76 -10.22 -26.73
CA TRP A 11 38.33 -10.51 -26.78
C TRP A 11 37.81 -11.10 -25.47
N ALA A 12 38.51 -12.08 -24.89
CA ALA A 12 38.14 -12.69 -23.61
C ALA A 12 38.19 -11.68 -22.44
N ALA A 13 39.21 -10.81 -22.42
CA ALA A 13 39.31 -9.75 -21.43
C ALA A 13 38.17 -8.74 -21.57
N HIS A 14 37.84 -8.34 -22.80
CA HIS A 14 36.75 -7.40 -23.07
C HIS A 14 35.39 -7.98 -22.66
N HIS A 15 35.12 -9.24 -22.99
CA HIS A 15 33.87 -9.92 -22.63
C HIS A 15 33.74 -10.11 -21.11
N ARG A 16 34.85 -10.40 -20.42
CA ARG A 16 34.87 -10.47 -18.95
C ARG A 16 34.59 -9.11 -18.33
N VAL A 17 35.17 -8.02 -18.84
CA VAL A 17 34.91 -6.66 -18.35
C VAL A 17 33.43 -6.28 -18.55
N ILE A 18 32.87 -6.53 -19.73
CA ILE A 18 31.45 -6.28 -20.02
C ILE A 18 30.56 -7.01 -19.01
N TRP A 19 30.83 -8.29 -18.77
CA TRP A 19 30.07 -9.09 -17.82
C TRP A 19 30.11 -8.52 -16.40
N TRP A 20 31.28 -8.13 -15.90
CA TRP A 20 31.42 -7.51 -14.58
C TRP A 20 30.73 -6.14 -14.50
N THR A 21 30.79 -5.32 -15.56
CA THR A 21 30.11 -4.01 -15.57
C THR A 21 28.59 -4.15 -15.54
N CYS A 22 28.01 -5.11 -16.28
CA CYS A 22 26.59 -5.40 -16.23
C CYS A 22 26.17 -5.89 -14.83
N ALA A 23 26.92 -6.81 -14.23
CA ALA A 23 26.62 -7.32 -12.89
C ALA A 23 26.60 -6.22 -11.82
N ILE A 24 27.58 -5.30 -11.85
CA ILE A 24 27.64 -4.15 -10.92
C ILE A 24 26.47 -3.20 -11.15
N ALA A 25 26.13 -2.90 -12.42
CA ALA A 25 25.00 -2.04 -12.74
C ALA A 25 23.67 -2.62 -12.25
N PHE A 26 23.44 -3.93 -12.44
CA PHE A 26 22.24 -4.61 -11.93
C PHE A 26 22.17 -4.60 -10.40
N ALA A 27 23.27 -4.90 -9.70
CA ALA A 27 23.32 -4.84 -8.25
C ALA A 27 23.03 -3.42 -7.71
N GLY A 28 23.62 -2.39 -8.34
CA GLY A 28 23.35 -0.99 -8.02
C GLY A 28 21.88 -0.61 -8.22
N LEU A 29 21.28 -1.01 -9.34
CA LEU A 29 19.87 -0.75 -9.63
C LEU A 29 18.94 -1.38 -8.58
N THR A 30 19.21 -2.65 -8.19
CA THR A 30 18.43 -3.32 -7.13
C THR A 30 18.56 -2.67 -5.75
N GLY A 31 19.70 -2.06 -5.44
CA GLY A 31 19.87 -1.33 -4.18
C GLY A 31 19.06 -0.02 -4.14
N ILE A 32 18.94 0.67 -5.28
CA ILE A 32 18.20 1.93 -5.39
C ILE A 32 16.69 1.69 -5.21
N THR A 33 16.14 0.64 -5.82
CA THR A 33 14.70 0.33 -5.71
C THR A 33 14.29 -0.02 -4.28
N VAL A 34 15.13 -0.74 -3.54
CA VAL A 34 14.89 -1.04 -2.11
C VAL A 34 14.90 0.24 -1.27
N ARG A 35 15.85 1.15 -1.52
CA ARG A 35 15.95 2.39 -0.74
C ARG A 35 14.74 3.30 -0.95
N SER A 36 14.22 3.39 -2.17
CA SER A 36 13.00 4.14 -2.48
C SER A 36 11.74 3.54 -1.84
N ALA A 37 11.65 2.22 -1.71
CA ALA A 37 10.53 1.58 -1.02
C ALA A 37 10.57 1.82 0.50
N THR A 38 11.77 1.94 1.08
CA THR A 38 11.94 2.18 2.52
C THR A 38 11.91 3.65 2.94
N SER A 39 11.96 4.60 1.99
CA SER A 39 11.81 6.03 2.29
C SER A 39 10.35 6.38 2.52
N VAL A 40 9.76 5.82 3.57
CA VAL A 40 8.50 6.30 4.12
C VAL A 40 8.82 7.61 4.84
N ALA A 41 8.19 8.70 4.42
CA ALA A 41 8.31 9.98 5.11
C ALA A 41 7.90 9.79 6.58
N PRO A 42 8.61 10.40 7.56
CA PRO A 42 8.13 10.40 8.93
C PRO A 42 6.73 11.02 8.94
N CYS A 43 5.74 10.27 9.42
CA CYS A 43 4.38 10.75 9.58
C CYS A 43 4.44 12.03 10.43
N THR A 44 4.23 13.18 9.80
CA THR A 44 3.99 14.43 10.52
C THR A 44 2.72 14.22 11.31
N THR A 45 2.80 14.27 12.63
CA THR A 45 1.65 14.34 13.52
C THR A 45 0.89 15.62 13.17
N ALA A 46 -0.06 15.52 12.24
CA ALA A 46 -1.03 16.57 12.01
C ALA A 46 -1.77 16.79 13.32
N ALA A 47 -1.97 18.06 13.69
CA ALA A 47 -2.67 18.44 14.90
C ALA A 47 -4.03 17.73 14.93
N GLU A 48 -4.37 17.13 16.08
CA GLU A 48 -5.67 16.50 16.32
C GLU A 48 -6.79 17.51 16.05
N THR A 49 -7.38 17.44 14.85
CA THR A 49 -8.81 17.67 14.70
C THR A 49 -9.50 16.72 15.68
N THR A 50 -10.48 17.23 16.44
CA THR A 50 -11.26 16.52 17.45
C THR A 50 -11.76 15.17 16.92
N SER A 51 -10.90 14.16 16.95
CA SER A 51 -11.18 12.83 16.44
C SER A 51 -11.90 12.10 17.54
N ASP A 52 -13.06 11.53 17.20
CA ASP A 52 -13.72 10.62 18.12
C ASP A 52 -12.79 9.39 18.27
N VAL A 53 -12.40 9.07 19.50
CA VAL A 53 -11.38 8.04 19.75
C VAL A 53 -12.04 6.66 19.65
N PRO A 54 -11.36 5.63 19.10
CA PRO A 54 -11.89 4.26 19.13
C PRO A 54 -12.24 3.83 20.56
N THR A 55 -13.38 3.16 20.73
CA THR A 55 -13.78 2.64 22.03
C THR A 55 -12.95 1.40 22.39
N SER A 56 -12.97 0.98 23.66
CA SER A 56 -12.37 -0.30 24.09
C SER A 56 -12.89 -1.47 23.24
N GLY A 57 -11.98 -2.16 22.54
CA GLY A 57 -12.31 -3.23 21.60
C GLY A 57 -12.38 -2.82 20.13
N GLU A 58 -12.30 -1.52 19.84
CA GLU A 58 -12.22 -0.99 18.48
C GLU A 58 -10.78 -0.62 18.09
N ARG A 59 -10.55 -0.52 16.79
CA ARG A 59 -9.33 0.02 16.19
C ARG A 59 -9.71 1.01 15.10
N GLY A 60 -9.02 2.16 15.09
CA GLY A 60 -9.13 3.14 14.02
C GLY A 60 -8.40 2.63 12.78
N VAL A 61 -9.07 2.63 11.64
CA VAL A 61 -8.49 2.27 10.34
C VAL A 61 -8.78 3.40 9.35
N ALA A 62 -7.73 3.92 8.73
CA ALA A 62 -7.84 4.90 7.66
C ALA A 62 -8.13 4.19 6.33
N LEU A 63 -9.21 4.58 5.66
CA LEU A 63 -9.63 4.11 4.36
C LEU A 63 -9.43 5.22 3.34
N GLY A 64 -8.91 4.89 2.16
CA GLY A 64 -8.76 5.86 1.08
C GLY A 64 -10.11 6.28 0.52
N ARG A 65 -10.31 7.59 0.33
CA ARG A 65 -11.42 8.15 -0.45
C ARG A 65 -11.04 8.02 -1.92
N GLY A 66 -11.70 7.10 -2.62
CA GLY A 66 -11.54 6.93 -4.06
C GLY A 66 -11.90 8.20 -4.86
N PRO A 67 -11.94 8.14 -6.19
CA PRO A 67 -12.17 9.31 -7.04
C PRO A 67 -13.56 9.95 -6.89
N ASP A 68 -14.54 9.20 -6.36
CA ASP A 68 -15.90 9.68 -6.08
C ASP A 68 -16.26 9.35 -4.62
N PRO A 69 -15.83 10.20 -3.66
CA PRO A 69 -16.01 9.91 -2.25
C PRO A 69 -17.47 10.06 -1.83
N LEU A 70 -17.95 9.09 -1.05
CA LEU A 70 -19.24 9.20 -0.37
C LEU A 70 -19.17 10.36 0.64
N PRO A 71 -20.15 11.30 0.63
CA PRO A 71 -20.24 12.31 1.67
C PRO A 71 -20.57 11.62 2.99
N VAL A 72 -19.72 11.81 3.99
CA VAL A 72 -19.85 11.24 5.34
C VAL A 72 -19.45 12.29 6.35
N GLU A 73 -20.08 12.24 7.52
CA GLU A 73 -19.80 13.08 8.68
C GLU A 73 -19.25 12.22 9.84
N VAL A 74 -18.60 12.87 10.80
CA VAL A 74 -18.16 12.19 12.03
C VAL A 74 -19.38 11.66 12.80
N GLY A 75 -19.33 10.39 13.19
CA GLY A 75 -20.42 9.68 13.84
C GLY A 75 -21.29 8.82 12.91
N ASP A 76 -21.18 9.01 11.59
CA ASP A 76 -21.88 8.16 10.61
C ASP A 76 -21.44 6.70 10.71
N ARG A 77 -22.31 5.82 10.23
CA ARG A 77 -22.08 4.37 10.22
C ARG A 77 -21.92 3.87 8.79
N LEU A 78 -20.84 3.13 8.55
CA LEU A 78 -20.44 2.63 7.25
C LEU A 78 -20.34 1.11 7.25
N ASP A 79 -20.97 0.47 6.28
CA ASP A 79 -20.70 -0.92 5.94
C ASP A 79 -19.48 -0.99 5.01
N LEU A 80 -18.51 -1.83 5.38
CA LEU A 80 -17.27 -2.04 4.66
C LEU A 80 -17.34 -3.33 3.84
N TRP A 81 -17.25 -3.21 2.52
CA TRP A 81 -17.35 -4.31 1.58
C TRP A 81 -16.01 -4.54 0.88
N SER A 82 -15.47 -5.74 1.00
CA SER A 82 -14.34 -6.19 0.17
C SER A 82 -14.86 -6.54 -1.22
N VAL A 83 -14.22 -5.99 -2.25
CA VAL A 83 -14.51 -6.34 -3.64
C VAL A 83 -13.32 -7.10 -4.20
N ASP A 84 -13.55 -8.34 -4.60
CA ASP A 84 -12.57 -9.09 -5.38
C ASP A 84 -12.54 -8.54 -6.81
N GLY A 85 -11.42 -7.95 -7.20
CA GLY A 85 -11.23 -7.36 -8.53
C GLY A 85 -11.29 -8.37 -9.69
N ILE A 86 -11.20 -9.67 -9.40
CA ILE A 86 -11.29 -10.74 -10.41
C ILE A 86 -12.73 -11.18 -10.62
N THR A 87 -13.50 -11.36 -9.54
CA THR A 87 -14.85 -11.93 -9.60
C THR A 87 -15.96 -10.89 -9.51
N ALA A 88 -15.64 -9.62 -9.24
CA ALA A 88 -16.58 -8.53 -9.00
C ALA A 88 -17.63 -8.84 -7.90
N ARG A 89 -17.34 -9.80 -7.02
CA ARG A 89 -18.20 -10.15 -5.88
C ARG A 89 -17.80 -9.33 -4.66
N GLY A 90 -18.78 -8.58 -4.15
CA GLY A 90 -18.67 -7.90 -2.87
C GLY A 90 -18.93 -8.85 -1.70
N ARG A 91 -18.08 -8.82 -0.68
CA ARG A 91 -18.30 -9.47 0.62
C ARG A 91 -18.26 -8.43 1.72
N LEU A 92 -19.31 -8.38 2.54
CA LEU A 92 -19.33 -7.54 3.74
C LEU A 92 -18.26 -8.02 4.73
N VAL A 93 -17.38 -7.11 5.13
CA VAL A 93 -16.27 -7.37 6.05
C VAL A 93 -16.58 -6.83 7.44
N VAL A 94 -17.08 -5.60 7.51
CA VAL A 94 -17.51 -4.95 8.75
C VAL A 94 -18.84 -4.28 8.49
N SER A 95 -19.79 -4.49 9.40
CA SER A 95 -21.05 -3.74 9.37
C SER A 95 -21.01 -2.61 10.38
N GLY A 96 -21.53 -1.43 9.99
CA GLY A 96 -21.72 -0.29 10.89
C GLY A 96 -20.43 0.25 11.52
N ALA A 97 -19.32 0.28 10.79
CA ALA A 97 -18.09 0.94 11.20
C ALA A 97 -18.36 2.43 11.44
N ARG A 98 -17.97 2.97 12.60
CA ARG A 98 -18.25 4.37 12.93
C ARG A 98 -17.19 5.28 12.32
N VAL A 99 -17.60 6.35 11.65
CA VAL A 99 -16.66 7.39 11.19
C VAL A 99 -16.14 8.16 12.39
N LEU A 100 -14.82 8.16 12.57
CA LEU A 100 -14.13 8.86 13.65
C LEU A 100 -13.61 10.22 13.22
N ASP A 101 -13.09 10.28 11.99
CA ASP A 101 -12.57 11.48 11.36
C ASP A 101 -12.57 11.30 9.85
N HIS A 102 -12.55 12.40 9.11
CA HIS A 102 -12.38 12.36 7.67
C HIS A 102 -11.74 13.62 7.08
N ASP A 103 -11.01 13.44 5.99
CA ASP A 103 -10.48 14.53 5.17
C ASP A 103 -10.79 14.28 3.69
N ASP A 104 -10.31 15.13 2.78
CA ASP A 104 -10.59 14.99 1.35
C ASP A 104 -10.08 13.67 0.72
N ARG A 105 -9.15 12.98 1.38
CA ARG A 105 -8.43 11.81 0.85
C ARG A 105 -8.64 10.55 1.66
N THR A 106 -9.08 10.65 2.91
CA THR A 106 -9.18 9.53 3.84
C THR A 106 -10.40 9.64 4.74
N VAL A 107 -10.95 8.49 5.12
CA VAL A 107 -11.93 8.36 6.20
C VAL A 107 -11.34 7.44 7.24
N THR A 108 -11.22 7.91 8.47
CA THR A 108 -10.85 7.06 9.60
C THR A 108 -12.11 6.49 10.22
N VAL A 109 -12.21 5.16 10.26
CA VAL A 109 -13.35 4.45 10.85
C VAL A 109 -12.93 3.59 12.04
N ALA A 110 -13.79 3.48 13.04
CA ALA A 110 -13.70 2.50 14.10
C ALA A 110 -14.28 1.18 13.64
N ILE A 111 -13.48 0.12 13.72
CA ILE A 111 -13.90 -1.25 13.45
C ILE A 111 -13.56 -2.15 14.65
N PRO A 112 -14.24 -3.31 14.81
CA PRO A 112 -13.87 -4.31 15.81
C PRO A 112 -12.42 -4.79 15.62
N ALA A 113 -11.68 -4.91 16.72
CA ALA A 113 -10.26 -5.28 16.68
C ALA A 113 -9.99 -6.66 16.04
N ASP A 114 -10.92 -7.60 16.17
CA ASP A 114 -10.86 -8.93 15.55
C ASP A 114 -11.01 -8.89 14.02
N ARG A 115 -11.56 -7.79 13.47
CA ARG A 115 -11.80 -7.61 12.02
C ARG A 115 -10.71 -6.83 11.30
N VAL A 116 -9.73 -6.31 12.02
CA VAL A 116 -8.60 -5.56 11.43
C VAL A 116 -7.85 -6.40 10.40
N GLY A 117 -7.65 -7.69 10.68
CA GLY A 117 -6.99 -8.60 9.74
C GLY A 117 -7.78 -8.79 8.43
N ASP A 118 -9.10 -8.93 8.53
CA ASP A 118 -9.97 -9.08 7.37
C ASP A 118 -9.98 -7.81 6.50
N VAL A 119 -10.03 -6.62 7.12
CA VAL A 119 -9.99 -5.32 6.44
C VAL A 119 -8.62 -5.08 5.79
N ALA A 120 -7.52 -5.39 6.48
CA ALA A 120 -6.18 -5.28 5.92
C ALA A 120 -5.97 -6.24 4.73
N ALA A 121 -6.49 -7.47 4.82
CA ALA A 121 -6.45 -8.42 3.72
C ALA A 121 -7.26 -7.94 2.51
N ALA A 122 -8.45 -7.36 2.74
CA ALA A 122 -9.28 -6.78 1.69
C ALA A 122 -8.53 -5.67 0.94
N LEU A 123 -7.95 -4.70 1.67
CA LEU A 123 -7.15 -3.60 1.10
C LEU A 123 -5.89 -4.08 0.37
N GLY A 124 -5.30 -5.20 0.80
CA GLY A 124 -4.14 -5.79 0.12
C GLY A 124 -4.49 -6.55 -1.16
N SER A 125 -5.72 -7.05 -1.27
CA SER A 125 -6.19 -7.88 -2.39
C SER A 125 -6.92 -7.10 -3.49
N GLY A 126 -7.44 -5.91 -3.18
CA GLY A 126 -8.27 -5.12 -4.08
C GLY A 126 -8.80 -3.87 -3.37
N ASP A 127 -10.02 -3.47 -3.71
CA ASP A 127 -10.65 -2.28 -3.16
C ASP A 127 -11.65 -2.61 -2.04
N LEU A 128 -11.85 -1.63 -1.17
CA LEU A 128 -12.82 -1.67 -0.10
C LEU A 128 -13.85 -0.56 -0.32
N LEU A 129 -15.09 -0.96 -0.58
CA LEU A 129 -16.20 -0.04 -0.78
C LEU A 129 -16.89 0.26 0.54
N THR A 130 -17.29 1.52 0.70
CA THR A 130 -18.04 2.00 1.86
C THR A 130 -19.47 2.31 1.47
N ALA A 131 -20.44 1.83 2.24
CA ALA A 131 -21.86 2.17 2.07
C ALA A 131 -22.42 2.77 3.36
N LEU A 132 -23.21 3.84 3.27
CA LEU A 132 -23.86 4.44 4.43
C LEU A 132 -24.94 3.51 4.97
N VAL A 133 -24.96 3.32 6.29
CA VAL A 133 -26.05 2.63 6.99
C VAL A 133 -27.12 3.68 7.33
N PRO A 134 -28.41 3.43 6.99
CA PRO A 134 -29.50 4.36 7.30
C PRO A 134 -29.83 4.44 8.79
#